data_AF-A0A853DSW7-F1
#
_entry.id   AF-A0A853DSW7-F1
#
_cell.length_a   1.000
_cell.length_b   1.000
_cell.length_c   1.000
_cell.angle_alpha   90.00
_cell.angle_beta   90.00
_cell.angle_gamma   90.00
#
_symmetry.space_group_name_H-M   'P 1'
#
loop_
_entity.id
_entity.type
_entity.pdbx_description
1 polymer ?
#
loop_
_entity_poly.entity_id
_entity_poly.type
_entity_poly.pdbx_seq_one_letter_code
_entity_poly.pdbx_strand_id
1 'polypeptide(L)'
;MTGLARVRARRLLARATGRSAITVWTWAITAPFALTVMSGLQYVRGGPGAVLALSITQHVVVGLLLAAGWGVLRVTPPRIRVVTVFVLFAAIGVLRPLIFLGVGRVLDITVETGDLGGRIGINVVTTVTIFTLIAVAVDLVRDHLGVYRRLRAAQRASELDAERAALRVSSLRHAAVDDVLAEIERAAAIADAPLPPREAARVLRGLATDVVRPVSHWLYENDDTAPAGDAEAPPVRWRDWVASVLGGMQPAPPLLLAVLFAALVTPFGLSQYGLLQCLPAIVGGLVVVGAGNLVVSRVADRTARPYRGIVLVVGYLVVGVALSVTTDAAIRVQGLRPHFIWFEAGTYPLIALGVALVVSLSARIRLDQQGLEAAVQASVFDAARLRADYDHQRAAFARVLHSGVQSELIAAALALGAGGGDDASGELRSVVDRIRTELLAPPAAPDPETRVRALVESWRSAIALQASVAPDAWDRLREPARCEAVVDAISEGLANAVRHGDGGPVTLDVRSASPSGVTVVVSSGGTLSTASPGIGLRQLAEQGTVELRELGGRVELAVVVP
;
A
#
# COMPACT_ATOMS: atom_id res chain seq x y z
N MET A 1 -0.92 31.99 9.93
CA MET A 1 -0.49 30.64 9.50
C MET A 1 -1.37 29.60 10.18
N THR A 2 -2.14 28.83 9.40
CA THR A 2 -3.06 27.79 9.90
C THR A 2 -2.31 26.64 10.57
N GLY A 3 -2.95 25.90 11.50
CA GLY A 3 -2.32 24.78 12.23
C GLY A 3 -1.71 23.71 11.31
N LEU A 4 -2.33 23.46 10.15
CA LEU A 4 -1.83 22.54 9.12
C LEU A 4 -0.48 22.97 8.51
N ALA A 5 -0.25 24.28 8.33
CA ALA A 5 1.01 24.79 7.79
C ALA A 5 2.16 24.57 8.78
N ARG A 6 1.92 24.77 10.09
CA ARG A 6 2.92 24.51 11.14
C ARG A 6 3.30 23.02 11.21
N VAL A 7 2.33 22.11 11.12
CA VAL A 7 2.60 20.66 11.12
C VAL A 7 3.42 20.25 9.89
N ARG A 8 3.09 20.76 8.71
CA ARG A 8 3.86 20.49 7.47
C ARG A 8 5.29 21.02 7.57
N ALA A 9 5.47 22.24 8.05
CA ALA A 9 6.79 22.84 8.23
C ALA A 9 7.64 22.04 9.23
N ARG A 10 7.06 21.63 10.37
CA ARG A 10 7.77 20.81 11.37
C ARG A 10 8.20 19.44 10.82
N ARG A 11 7.36 18.79 10.00
CA ARG A 11 7.73 17.53 9.33
C ARG A 11 8.85 17.73 8.32
N LEU A 12 8.78 18.76 7.47
CA LEU A 12 9.85 19.04 6.50
C LEU A 12 11.17 19.36 7.19
N LEU A 13 11.13 20.14 8.29
CA LEU A 13 12.30 20.44 9.11
C LEU A 13 12.91 19.15 9.70
N ALA A 14 12.07 18.28 10.28
CA ALA A 14 12.54 17.02 10.84
C ALA A 14 13.20 16.10 9.78
N ARG A 15 12.68 16.10 8.54
CA ARG A 15 13.27 15.36 7.41
C ARG A 15 14.61 15.97 6.99
N ALA A 16 14.67 17.29 6.86
CA ALA A 16 15.88 18.02 6.47
C ALA A 16 17.03 17.84 7.46
N THR A 17 16.73 17.75 8.76
CA THR A 17 17.74 17.66 9.83
C THR A 17 17.89 16.25 10.40
N GLY A 18 17.24 15.26 9.79
CA GLY A 18 17.20 13.88 10.26
C GLY A 18 18.50 13.11 10.02
N ARG A 19 18.40 11.78 9.96
CA ARG A 19 19.54 10.89 9.63
C ARG A 19 20.03 11.08 8.19
N SER A 20 19.17 11.61 7.32
CA SER A 20 19.44 11.86 5.91
C SER A 20 19.97 13.27 5.61
N ALA A 21 20.28 14.08 6.64
CA ALA A 21 20.73 15.47 6.48
C ALA A 21 21.99 15.60 5.60
N ILE A 22 22.99 14.74 5.84
CA ILE A 22 24.17 14.63 4.99
C ILE A 22 24.31 13.18 4.53
N THR A 23 24.34 12.98 3.23
CA THR A 23 24.53 11.66 2.60
C THR A 23 25.48 11.76 1.41
N VAL A 24 25.94 10.62 0.90
CA VAL A 24 26.71 10.57 -0.37
C VAL A 24 25.96 11.23 -1.53
N TRP A 25 24.62 11.20 -1.51
CA TRP A 25 23.78 11.85 -2.52
C TRP A 25 23.83 13.37 -2.44
N THR A 26 24.03 13.95 -1.26
CA THR A 26 24.25 15.41 -1.11
C THR A 26 25.47 15.85 -1.92
N TRP A 27 26.54 15.05 -1.92
CA TRP A 27 27.76 15.32 -2.70
C TRP A 27 27.61 14.96 -4.19
N ALA A 28 27.00 13.81 -4.50
CA ALA A 28 26.86 13.34 -5.88
C ALA A 28 25.89 14.21 -6.70
N ILE A 29 24.73 14.59 -6.14
CA ILE A 29 23.71 15.39 -6.84
C ILE A 29 24.21 16.82 -7.09
N THR A 30 25.08 17.34 -6.23
CA THR A 30 25.65 18.68 -6.38
C THR A 30 26.85 18.73 -7.34
N ALA A 31 27.42 17.58 -7.74
CA ALA A 31 28.58 17.54 -8.62
C ALA A 31 28.34 18.17 -10.00
N PRO A 32 27.27 17.84 -10.77
CA PRO A 32 27.05 18.46 -12.07
C PRO A 32 26.95 19.98 -11.95
N PHE A 33 26.33 20.46 -10.87
CA PHE A 33 26.16 21.88 -10.60
C PHE A 33 27.47 22.58 -10.25
N ALA A 34 28.29 21.96 -9.40
CA ALA A 34 29.61 22.47 -9.06
C ALA A 34 30.54 22.53 -10.27
N LEU A 35 30.44 21.57 -11.20
CA LEU A 35 31.31 21.47 -12.36
C LEU A 35 30.89 22.31 -13.56
N THR A 36 29.61 22.70 -13.64
CA THR A 36 29.09 23.46 -14.78
C THR A 36 28.73 24.87 -14.36
N VAL A 37 27.61 25.00 -13.65
CA VAL A 37 26.91 26.24 -13.40
C VAL A 37 27.56 27.06 -12.26
N MET A 38 28.19 26.41 -11.29
CA MET A 38 28.96 27.04 -10.20
C MET A 38 30.46 26.73 -10.26
N SER A 39 31.00 26.49 -11.45
CA SER A 39 32.42 26.25 -11.69
C SER A 39 33.31 27.46 -11.39
N GLY A 40 32.71 28.65 -11.28
CA GLY A 40 33.44 29.89 -11.07
C GLY A 40 34.29 30.30 -12.27
N LEU A 41 33.93 29.82 -13.48
CA LEU A 41 34.60 30.12 -14.75
C LEU A 41 34.96 31.61 -14.91
N GLN A 42 34.09 32.52 -14.47
CA GLN A 42 34.32 33.97 -14.51
C GLN A 42 35.53 34.46 -13.73
N TYR A 43 36.00 33.69 -12.76
CA TYR A 43 37.07 34.10 -11.85
C TYR A 43 38.40 33.41 -12.20
N VAL A 44 38.43 32.50 -13.17
CA VAL A 44 39.63 31.71 -13.48
C VAL A 44 40.31 32.30 -14.71
N ARG A 45 41.57 32.70 -14.58
CA ARG A 45 42.42 33.06 -15.71
C ARG A 45 43.13 31.81 -16.21
N GLY A 46 42.49 31.09 -17.14
CA GLY A 46 43.02 29.85 -17.70
C GLY A 46 42.07 29.22 -18.72
N GLY A 47 42.53 28.16 -19.38
CA GLY A 47 41.70 27.39 -20.32
C GLY A 47 40.67 26.51 -19.61
N PRO A 48 39.75 25.86 -20.36
CA PRO A 48 38.70 25.00 -19.81
C PRO A 48 39.21 23.89 -18.88
N GLY A 49 40.41 23.34 -19.15
CA GLY A 49 41.04 22.32 -18.31
C GLY A 49 41.38 22.82 -16.90
N ALA A 50 41.83 24.07 -16.76
CA ALA A 50 42.13 24.68 -15.46
C ALA A 50 40.84 24.87 -14.63
N VAL A 51 39.76 25.32 -15.28
CA VAL A 51 38.44 25.49 -14.64
C VAL A 51 37.91 24.14 -14.16
N LEU A 52 38.02 23.11 -14.99
CA LEU A 52 37.57 21.77 -14.65
C LEU A 52 38.39 21.18 -13.50
N ALA A 53 39.72 21.26 -13.56
CA ALA A 53 40.61 20.77 -12.51
C ALA A 53 40.34 21.47 -11.16
N LEU A 54 40.18 22.80 -11.19
CA LEU A 54 39.84 23.60 -10.03
C LEU A 54 38.47 23.21 -9.44
N SER A 55 37.44 23.08 -10.30
CA SER A 55 36.08 22.73 -9.90
C SER A 55 35.99 21.32 -9.31
N ILE A 56 36.65 20.33 -9.93
CA ILE A 56 36.72 18.95 -9.43
C ILE A 56 37.40 18.93 -8.07
N THR A 57 38.58 19.57 -7.95
CA THR A 57 39.36 19.55 -6.70
C THR A 57 38.60 20.24 -5.58
N GLN A 58 37.99 21.40 -5.84
CA GLN A 58 37.12 22.08 -4.88
C GLN A 58 35.94 21.19 -4.46
N HIS A 59 35.29 20.50 -5.41
CA HIS A 59 34.15 19.62 -5.11
C HIS A 59 34.53 18.40 -4.28
N VAL A 60 35.74 17.86 -4.48
CA VAL A 60 36.31 16.80 -3.63
C VAL A 60 36.50 17.31 -2.20
N VAL A 61 37.07 18.52 -2.02
CA VAL A 61 37.23 19.12 -0.68
C VAL A 61 35.88 19.37 0.00
N VAL A 62 34.86 19.83 -0.75
CA VAL A 62 33.48 19.94 -0.23
C VAL A 62 32.93 18.56 0.20
N GLY A 63 33.25 17.50 -0.54
CA GLY A 63 32.92 16.12 -0.16
C GLY A 63 33.54 15.70 1.17
N LEU A 64 34.80 16.06 1.41
CA LEU A 64 35.48 15.82 2.69
C LEU A 64 34.83 16.61 3.84
N LEU A 65 34.45 17.87 3.61
CA LEU A 65 33.71 18.67 4.59
C LEU A 65 32.34 18.07 4.91
N LEU A 66 31.62 17.55 3.90
CA LEU A 66 30.36 16.83 4.11
C LEU A 66 30.58 15.55 4.93
N ALA A 67 31.64 14.78 4.65
CA ALA A 67 31.97 13.58 5.43
C ALA A 67 32.30 13.92 6.89
N ALA A 68 33.06 14.98 7.13
CA ALA A 68 33.34 15.49 8.48
C ALA A 68 32.06 15.97 9.18
N GLY A 69 31.23 16.74 8.50
CA GLY A 69 29.93 17.19 9.00
C GLY A 69 29.00 16.02 9.35
N TRP A 70 29.01 14.96 8.55
CA TRP A 70 28.27 13.73 8.87
C TRP A 70 28.79 13.05 10.13
N GLY A 71 30.12 13.02 10.34
CA GLY A 71 30.73 12.55 11.59
C GLY A 71 30.25 13.36 12.80
N VAL A 72 30.22 14.68 12.69
CA VAL A 72 29.67 15.58 13.74
C VAL A 72 28.20 15.26 14.01
N LEU A 73 27.37 15.12 12.98
CA LEU A 73 25.93 14.84 13.13
C LEU A 73 25.62 13.46 13.72
N ARG A 74 26.57 12.51 13.74
CA ARG A 74 26.41 11.22 14.43
C ARG A 74 26.45 11.35 15.94
N VAL A 75 27.30 12.23 16.47
CA VAL A 75 27.48 12.45 17.92
C VAL A 75 26.61 13.59 18.44
N THR A 76 25.98 14.36 17.55
CA THR A 76 25.16 15.52 17.92
C THR A 76 23.81 15.09 18.54
N PRO A 77 23.47 15.54 19.76
CA PRO A 77 22.19 15.26 20.41
C PRO A 77 20.97 15.79 19.64
N PRO A 78 19.79 15.14 19.73
CA PRO A 78 18.59 15.56 18.99
C PRO A 78 18.14 17.00 19.25
N ARG A 79 18.39 17.54 20.45
CA ARG A 79 17.96 18.89 20.85
C ARG A 79 18.64 20.01 20.05
N ILE A 80 19.92 19.84 19.71
CA ILE A 80 20.71 20.86 18.98
C ILE A 80 20.93 20.52 17.51
N ARG A 81 20.61 19.29 17.09
CA ARG A 81 20.84 18.77 15.75
C ARG A 81 20.31 19.68 14.63
N VAL A 82 19.13 20.28 14.82
CA VAL A 82 18.55 21.21 13.83
C VAL A 82 19.50 22.38 13.58
N VAL A 83 19.94 23.03 14.65
CA VAL A 83 20.87 24.17 14.58
C VAL A 83 22.20 23.72 13.98
N THR A 84 22.75 22.59 14.43
CA THR A 84 24.02 22.05 13.92
C THR A 84 23.97 21.78 12.42
N VAL A 85 22.89 21.23 11.88
CA VAL A 85 22.74 20.97 10.44
C VAL A 85 22.80 22.27 9.64
N PHE A 86 22.02 23.29 10.02
CA PHE A 86 22.02 24.55 9.29
C PHE A 86 23.33 25.33 9.44
N VAL A 87 23.97 25.27 10.62
CA VAL A 87 25.30 25.84 10.84
C VAL A 87 26.33 25.14 9.96
N LEU A 88 26.31 23.81 9.84
CA LEU A 88 27.21 23.08 8.94
C LEU A 88 26.99 23.44 7.48
N PHE A 89 25.73 23.54 7.03
CA PHE A 89 25.42 23.93 5.65
C PHE A 89 25.88 25.37 5.35
N ALA A 90 25.63 26.30 6.29
CA ALA A 90 26.11 27.67 6.17
C ALA A 90 27.65 27.74 6.19
N ALA A 91 28.32 27.00 7.08
CA ALA A 91 29.78 26.94 7.17
C ALA A 91 30.40 26.42 5.87
N ILE A 92 29.83 25.37 5.26
CA ILE A 92 30.26 24.89 3.93
C ILE A 92 30.06 25.99 2.89
N GLY A 93 28.94 26.71 2.92
CA GLY A 93 28.68 27.85 2.03
C GLY A 93 29.72 28.97 2.17
N VAL A 94 30.15 29.29 3.40
CA VAL A 94 31.22 30.28 3.67
C VAL A 94 32.58 29.77 3.20
N LEU A 95 32.91 28.52 3.50
CA LEU A 95 34.21 27.93 3.18
C LEU A 95 34.39 27.70 1.68
N ARG A 96 33.31 27.41 0.94
CA ARG A 96 33.36 27.07 -0.48
C ARG A 96 34.13 28.08 -1.36
N PRO A 97 33.84 29.41 -1.32
CA PRO A 97 34.62 30.39 -2.08
C PRO A 97 36.07 30.56 -1.57
N LEU A 98 36.32 30.35 -0.28
CA LEU A 98 37.68 30.41 0.29
C LEU A 98 38.53 29.21 -0.18
N ILE A 99 37.93 28.02 -0.21
CA ILE A 99 38.54 26.80 -0.75
C ILE A 99 38.83 26.99 -2.24
N PHE A 100 37.93 27.62 -3.00
CA PHE A 100 38.18 27.91 -4.42
C PHE A 100 39.45 28.74 -4.63
N LEU A 101 39.66 29.79 -3.82
CA LEU A 101 40.88 30.59 -3.85
C LEU A 101 42.11 29.80 -3.39
N GLY A 102 41.97 28.99 -2.34
CA GLY A 102 43.06 28.16 -1.81
C GLY A 102 43.52 27.08 -2.79
N VAL A 103 42.57 26.36 -3.39
CA VAL A 103 42.85 25.34 -4.42
C VAL A 103 43.48 25.97 -5.65
N GLY A 104 43.03 27.17 -6.06
CA GLY A 104 43.67 27.92 -7.13
C GLY A 104 45.16 28.12 -6.89
N ARG A 105 45.55 28.55 -5.68
CA ARG A 105 46.97 28.70 -5.29
C ARG A 105 47.72 27.37 -5.28
N VAL A 106 47.11 26.29 -4.78
CA VAL A 106 47.75 24.95 -4.71
C VAL A 106 48.00 24.38 -6.11
N LEU A 107 47.09 24.63 -7.06
CA LEU A 107 47.19 24.15 -8.44
C LEU A 107 47.95 25.11 -9.37
N ASP A 108 48.49 26.21 -8.83
CA ASP A 108 49.11 27.30 -9.61
C ASP A 108 48.19 27.87 -10.71
N ILE A 109 46.88 27.93 -10.42
CA ILE A 109 45.86 28.50 -11.28
C ILE A 109 45.51 29.89 -10.75
N THR A 110 45.63 30.90 -11.61
CA THR A 110 45.30 32.28 -11.23
C THR A 110 43.79 32.45 -11.10
N VAL A 111 43.33 32.75 -9.89
CA VAL A 111 41.91 32.96 -9.55
C VAL A 111 41.69 34.35 -8.99
N GLU A 112 40.72 35.07 -9.54
CA GLU A 112 40.31 36.39 -9.08
C GLU A 112 39.44 36.33 -7.81
N THR A 113 39.74 37.22 -6.86
CA THR A 113 39.00 37.33 -5.60
C THR A 113 37.60 37.91 -5.82
N GLY A 114 37.47 38.95 -6.66
CA GLY A 114 36.21 39.65 -6.92
C GLY A 114 35.52 40.14 -5.63
N ASP A 115 34.18 40.28 -5.68
CA ASP A 115 33.35 40.52 -4.50
C ASP A 115 33.20 39.25 -3.65
N LEU A 116 34.15 39.04 -2.74
CA LEU A 116 34.16 37.87 -1.85
C LEU A 116 32.94 37.84 -0.92
N GLY A 117 32.44 39.00 -0.48
CA GLY A 117 31.28 39.11 0.41
C GLY A 117 30.00 38.61 -0.26
N GLY A 118 29.70 39.12 -1.46
CA GLY A 118 28.57 38.63 -2.25
C GLY A 118 28.68 37.14 -2.58
N ARG A 119 29.88 36.67 -2.95
CA ARG A 119 30.14 35.24 -3.20
C ARG A 119 29.83 34.37 -1.98
N ILE A 120 30.25 34.78 -0.77
CA ILE A 120 29.92 34.08 0.48
C ILE A 120 28.39 34.07 0.68
N GLY A 121 27.73 35.23 0.58
CA GLY A 121 26.27 35.33 0.77
C GLY A 121 25.49 34.39 -0.15
N ILE A 122 25.80 34.39 -1.45
CA ILE A 122 25.16 33.51 -2.44
C ILE A 122 25.41 32.05 -2.13
N ASN A 123 26.66 31.68 -1.80
CA ASN A 123 26.99 30.28 -1.49
C ASN A 123 26.31 29.80 -0.21
N VAL A 124 26.17 30.64 0.82
CA VAL A 124 25.42 30.29 2.04
C VAL A 124 23.96 30.01 1.70
N VAL A 125 23.27 30.93 1.02
CA VAL A 125 21.85 30.77 0.66
C VAL A 125 21.65 29.53 -0.22
N THR A 126 22.53 29.35 -1.22
CA THR A 126 22.47 28.22 -2.15
C THR A 126 22.72 26.89 -1.46
N THR A 127 23.78 26.80 -0.66
CA THR A 127 24.17 25.57 0.02
C THR A 127 23.11 25.14 1.02
N VAL A 128 22.62 26.07 1.85
CA VAL A 128 21.53 25.79 2.79
C VAL A 128 20.29 25.30 2.06
N THR A 129 19.87 26.00 1.01
CA THR A 129 18.64 25.65 0.27
C THR A 129 18.76 24.30 -0.44
N ILE A 130 19.82 24.10 -1.23
CA ILE A 130 20.01 22.89 -2.03
C ILE A 130 20.25 21.68 -1.13
N PHE A 131 21.08 21.80 -0.10
CA PHE A 131 21.35 20.66 0.80
C PHE A 131 20.09 20.29 1.59
N THR A 132 19.30 21.26 2.05
CA THR A 132 17.99 20.99 2.67
C THR A 132 17.06 20.27 1.70
N LEU A 133 16.96 20.72 0.44
CA LEU A 133 16.10 20.08 -0.56
C LEU A 133 16.55 18.64 -0.83
N ILE A 134 17.85 18.40 -0.99
CA ILE A 134 18.40 17.05 -1.20
C ILE A 134 18.15 16.17 0.02
N ALA A 135 18.39 16.67 1.23
CA ALA A 135 18.15 15.91 2.47
C ALA A 135 16.69 15.45 2.56
N VAL A 136 15.74 16.35 2.30
CA VAL A 136 14.30 16.03 2.28
C VAL A 136 13.98 15.01 1.17
N ALA A 137 14.52 15.20 -0.04
CA ALA A 137 14.28 14.29 -1.16
C ALA A 137 14.81 12.88 -0.89
N VAL A 138 16.04 12.75 -0.39
CA VAL A 138 16.66 11.46 -0.06
C VAL A 138 15.88 10.74 1.04
N ASP A 139 15.45 11.48 2.07
CA ASP A 139 14.64 10.94 3.15
C ASP A 139 13.29 10.42 2.65
N LEU A 140 12.60 11.18 1.80
CA LEU A 140 11.35 10.77 1.18
C LEU A 140 11.51 9.57 0.26
N VAL A 141 12.58 9.49 -0.52
CA VAL A 141 12.86 8.33 -1.38
C VAL A 141 13.07 7.08 -0.53
N ARG A 142 13.82 7.17 0.57
CA ARG A 142 14.05 6.06 1.51
C ARG A 142 12.75 5.61 2.17
N ASP A 143 11.95 6.55 2.65
CA ASP A 143 10.64 6.26 3.25
C ASP A 143 9.70 5.58 2.25
N HIS A 144 9.60 6.11 1.04
CA HIS A 144 8.73 5.57 0.01
C HIS A 144 9.16 4.16 -0.42
N LEU A 145 10.46 3.92 -0.60
CA LEU A 145 10.98 2.57 -0.86
C LEU A 145 10.67 1.61 0.31
N GLY A 146 10.75 2.08 1.55
CA GLY A 146 10.39 1.29 2.73
C GLY A 146 8.91 0.92 2.77
N VAL A 147 8.01 1.89 2.54
CA VAL A 147 6.56 1.65 2.44
C VAL A 147 6.25 0.70 1.29
N TYR A 148 6.83 0.94 0.12
CA TYR A 148 6.60 0.11 -1.07
C TYR A 148 7.04 -1.35 -0.88
N ARG A 149 8.18 -1.57 -0.20
CA ARG A 149 8.64 -2.93 0.17
C ARG A 149 7.68 -3.61 1.14
N ARG A 150 7.24 -2.90 2.19
CA ARG A 150 6.28 -3.44 3.16
C ARG A 150 4.94 -3.80 2.50
N LEU A 151 4.47 -2.97 1.57
CA LEU A 151 3.26 -3.24 0.81
C LEU A 151 3.36 -4.51 -0.03
N ARG A 152 4.43 -4.65 -0.82
CA ARG A 152 4.62 -5.88 -1.60
C ARG A 152 4.84 -7.12 -0.72
N ALA A 153 5.46 -6.96 0.45
CA ALA A 153 5.64 -8.05 1.40
C ALA A 153 4.29 -8.48 2.00
N ALA A 154 3.47 -7.53 2.47
CA ALA A 154 2.14 -7.81 3.03
C ALA A 154 1.21 -8.45 2.00
N GLN A 155 1.20 -7.95 0.76
CA GLN A 155 0.40 -8.54 -0.33
C GLN A 155 0.78 -10.00 -0.60
N ARG A 156 2.08 -10.31 -0.64
CA ARG A 156 2.51 -11.70 -0.85
C ARG A 156 2.31 -12.61 0.34
N ALA A 157 2.50 -12.10 1.56
CA ALA A 157 2.21 -12.87 2.76
C ALA A 157 0.73 -13.27 2.77
N SER A 158 -0.15 -12.33 2.41
CA SER A 158 -1.58 -12.59 2.20
C SER A 158 -1.85 -13.65 1.13
N GLU A 159 -1.26 -13.50 -0.06
CA GLU A 159 -1.42 -14.47 -1.16
C GLU A 159 -0.97 -15.88 -0.74
N LEU A 160 0.19 -16.00 -0.08
CA LEU A 160 0.72 -17.28 0.39
C LEU A 160 -0.12 -17.89 1.52
N ASP A 161 -0.62 -17.08 2.44
CA ASP A 161 -1.50 -17.57 3.51
C ASP A 161 -2.83 -18.05 2.94
N ALA A 162 -3.37 -17.37 1.93
CA ALA A 162 -4.56 -17.81 1.20
C ALA A 162 -4.31 -19.13 0.44
N GLU A 163 -3.20 -19.25 -0.29
CA GLU A 163 -2.81 -20.49 -0.97
C GLU A 163 -2.62 -21.65 0.01
N ARG A 164 -1.94 -21.42 1.14
CA ARG A 164 -1.76 -22.42 2.20
C ARG A 164 -3.07 -22.82 2.86
N ALA A 165 -4.00 -21.88 3.04
CA ALA A 165 -5.33 -22.19 3.56
C ALA A 165 -6.13 -23.05 2.58
N ALA A 166 -6.11 -22.71 1.29
CA ALA A 166 -6.76 -23.48 0.23
C ALA A 166 -6.17 -24.90 0.11
N LEU A 167 -4.84 -25.03 0.16
CA LEU A 167 -4.16 -26.33 0.18
C LEU A 167 -4.56 -27.15 1.40
N ARG A 168 -4.61 -26.53 2.59
CA ARG A 168 -5.05 -27.20 3.83
C ARG A 168 -6.47 -27.74 3.73
N VAL A 169 -7.41 -26.96 3.19
CA VAL A 169 -8.79 -27.41 2.92
C VAL A 169 -8.77 -28.65 2.02
N SER A 170 -8.00 -28.61 0.93
CA SER A 170 -7.93 -29.73 -0.01
C SER A 170 -7.30 -30.98 0.61
N SER A 171 -6.25 -30.84 1.41
CA SER A 171 -5.53 -31.96 2.02
C SER A 171 -6.31 -32.62 3.15
N LEU A 172 -7.06 -31.83 3.93
CA LEU A 172 -7.87 -32.36 5.03
C LEU A 172 -8.97 -33.29 4.51
N ARG A 173 -9.60 -32.90 3.40
CA ARG A 173 -10.61 -33.72 2.76
C ARG A 173 -10.01 -35.01 2.21
N HIS A 174 -8.90 -34.95 1.48
CA HIS A 174 -8.31 -36.15 0.88
C HIS A 174 -7.78 -37.11 1.94
N ALA A 175 -6.90 -36.65 2.84
CA ALA A 175 -6.27 -37.56 3.82
C ALA A 175 -7.28 -38.23 4.76
N ALA A 176 -8.23 -37.48 5.32
CA ALA A 176 -9.19 -38.05 6.27
C ALA A 176 -10.29 -38.91 5.61
N VAL A 177 -10.69 -38.59 4.37
CA VAL A 177 -11.69 -39.39 3.62
C VAL A 177 -11.05 -40.64 3.03
N ASP A 178 -9.85 -40.54 2.46
CA ASP A 178 -9.15 -41.65 1.82
C ASP A 178 -8.75 -42.71 2.85
N ASP A 179 -8.28 -42.31 4.04
CA ASP A 179 -7.93 -43.25 5.11
C ASP A 179 -9.16 -44.03 5.63
N VAL A 180 -10.30 -43.35 5.79
CA VAL A 180 -11.56 -43.99 6.21
C VAL A 180 -12.11 -44.90 5.11
N LEU A 181 -12.09 -44.45 3.84
CA LEU A 181 -12.51 -45.27 2.69
C LEU A 181 -11.64 -46.52 2.52
N ALA A 182 -10.32 -46.40 2.66
CA ALA A 182 -9.40 -47.53 2.50
C ALA A 182 -9.62 -48.62 3.56
N GLU A 183 -10.05 -48.25 4.77
CA GLU A 183 -10.38 -49.18 5.84
C GLU A 183 -11.78 -49.81 5.65
N ILE A 184 -12.74 -49.03 5.15
CA ILE A 184 -14.07 -49.51 4.74
C ILE A 184 -13.94 -50.52 3.58
N GLU A 185 -13.08 -50.26 2.60
CA GLU A 185 -12.80 -51.18 1.49
C GLU A 185 -12.13 -52.48 1.95
N ARG A 186 -11.22 -52.41 2.93
CA ARG A 186 -10.66 -53.60 3.56
C ARG A 186 -11.71 -54.44 4.27
N ALA A 187 -12.66 -53.80 4.96
CA ALA A 187 -13.79 -54.50 5.56
C ALA A 187 -14.75 -55.10 4.51
N ALA A 188 -14.92 -54.44 3.36
CA ALA A 188 -15.68 -54.95 2.22
C ALA A 188 -15.07 -56.24 1.66
N ALA A 189 -13.74 -56.29 1.52
CA ALA A 189 -13.02 -57.44 1.00
C ALA A 189 -13.14 -58.68 1.92
N ILE A 190 -13.28 -58.47 3.23
CA ILE A 190 -13.55 -59.55 4.19
C ILE A 190 -14.93 -60.17 3.91
N ALA A 191 -15.89 -59.38 3.44
CA ALA A 191 -17.24 -59.83 3.10
C ALA A 191 -17.33 -60.69 1.83
N ASP A 192 -16.25 -60.90 1.08
CA ASP A 192 -16.26 -61.77 -0.11
C ASP A 192 -16.30 -63.27 0.20
N ALA A 193 -16.13 -63.64 1.47
CA ALA A 193 -16.37 -64.98 1.98
C ALA A 193 -17.64 -65.04 2.86
N PRO A 194 -18.32 -66.21 2.96
CA PRO A 194 -19.45 -66.38 3.87
C PRO A 194 -19.01 -66.07 5.32
N LEU A 195 -19.77 -65.22 6.00
CA LEU A 195 -19.41 -64.73 7.33
C LEU A 195 -20.58 -64.91 8.30
N PRO A 196 -20.34 -65.51 9.48
CA PRO A 196 -21.37 -65.62 10.48
C PRO A 196 -21.76 -64.22 11.01
N PRO A 197 -23.05 -63.98 11.36
CA PRO A 197 -23.55 -62.67 11.76
C PRO A 197 -22.80 -62.01 12.93
N ARG A 198 -22.30 -62.82 13.87
CA ARG A 198 -21.49 -62.34 15.00
C ARG A 198 -20.15 -61.74 14.58
N GLU A 199 -19.56 -62.26 13.51
CA GLU A 199 -18.27 -61.83 13.01
C GLU A 199 -18.43 -60.58 12.14
N ALA A 200 -19.47 -60.53 11.29
CA ALA A 200 -19.86 -59.32 10.57
C ALA A 200 -20.20 -58.16 11.52
N ALA A 201 -20.94 -58.41 12.61
CA ALA A 201 -21.22 -57.44 13.66
C ALA A 201 -19.96 -56.96 14.41
N ARG A 202 -18.92 -57.79 14.51
CA ARG A 202 -17.64 -57.42 15.13
C ARG A 202 -16.82 -56.51 14.20
N VAL A 203 -16.81 -56.80 12.90
CA VAL A 203 -16.15 -55.96 11.87
C VAL A 203 -16.75 -54.55 11.86
N LEU A 204 -18.08 -54.41 11.82
CA LEU A 204 -18.75 -53.11 11.85
C LEU A 204 -18.49 -52.33 13.15
N ARG A 205 -18.45 -53.01 14.30
CA ARG A 205 -18.08 -52.38 15.58
C ARG A 205 -16.62 -51.93 15.60
N GLY A 206 -15.70 -52.71 15.03
CA GLY A 206 -14.29 -52.34 14.87
C GLY A 206 -14.15 -51.08 14.03
N LEU A 207 -14.78 -51.01 12.85
CA LEU A 207 -14.82 -49.81 12.02
C LEU A 207 -15.33 -48.58 12.78
N ALA A 208 -16.43 -48.71 13.53
CA ALA A 208 -17.00 -47.59 14.28
C ALA A 208 -16.07 -47.07 15.39
N THR A 209 -15.39 -47.99 16.09
CA THR A 209 -14.66 -47.67 17.34
C THR A 209 -13.19 -47.34 17.09
N ASP A 210 -12.56 -48.04 16.15
CA ASP A 210 -11.12 -48.02 15.93
C ASP A 210 -10.71 -47.14 14.73
N VAL A 211 -11.68 -46.74 13.89
CA VAL A 211 -11.42 -45.99 12.64
C VAL A 211 -12.18 -44.67 12.62
N VAL A 212 -13.52 -44.75 12.66
CA VAL A 212 -14.38 -43.55 12.52
C VAL A 212 -14.29 -42.65 13.75
N ARG A 213 -14.31 -43.22 14.95
CA ARG A 213 -14.24 -42.45 16.21
C ARG A 213 -12.91 -41.69 16.37
N PRO A 214 -11.71 -42.28 16.16
CA PRO A 214 -10.44 -41.55 16.25
C PRO A 214 -10.32 -40.43 15.23
N VAL A 215 -10.72 -40.66 13.97
CA VAL A 215 -10.67 -39.63 12.92
C VAL A 215 -11.63 -38.48 13.26
N SER A 216 -12.85 -38.79 13.74
CA SER A 216 -13.79 -37.77 14.22
C SER A 216 -13.24 -36.96 15.41
N HIS A 217 -12.55 -37.59 16.35
CA HIS A 217 -11.95 -36.89 17.50
C HIS A 217 -10.77 -36.02 17.07
N TRP A 218 -9.89 -36.53 16.20
CA TRP A 218 -8.79 -35.76 15.64
C TRP A 218 -9.30 -34.51 14.90
N LEU A 219 -10.38 -34.65 14.12
CA LEU A 219 -11.08 -33.53 13.51
C LEU A 219 -11.73 -32.58 14.51
N TYR A 220 -12.04 -32.99 15.74
CA TYR A 220 -12.54 -32.07 16.78
C TYR A 220 -11.41 -31.38 17.54
N GLU A 221 -10.28 -32.05 17.74
CA GLU A 221 -9.23 -31.64 18.70
C GLU A 221 -8.03 -30.93 18.05
N ASN A 222 -7.69 -31.19 16.78
CA ASN A 222 -6.52 -30.55 16.13
C ASN A 222 -6.78 -29.08 15.78
N ASP A 223 -6.49 -28.17 16.71
CA ASP A 223 -6.37 -26.75 16.43
C ASP A 223 -4.95 -26.42 15.93
N ASP A 224 -4.62 -26.91 14.73
CA ASP A 224 -3.31 -26.63 14.10
C ASP A 224 -3.26 -25.18 13.62
N THR A 225 -2.94 -24.29 14.57
CA THR A 225 -2.51 -22.92 14.33
C THR A 225 -1.01 -22.93 14.00
N ALA A 226 -0.66 -23.44 12.82
CA ALA A 226 0.72 -23.31 12.34
C ALA A 226 1.07 -21.81 12.18
N PRO A 227 2.20 -21.34 12.73
CA PRO A 227 2.59 -19.94 12.61
C PRO A 227 2.86 -19.58 11.15
N ALA A 228 2.43 -18.39 10.74
CA ALA A 228 2.70 -17.86 9.41
C ALA A 228 4.23 -17.83 9.20
N GLY A 229 4.74 -18.67 8.31
CA GLY A 229 6.15 -18.67 7.96
C GLY A 229 6.53 -17.34 7.30
N ASP A 230 7.62 -16.73 7.78
CA ASP A 230 8.14 -15.45 7.28
C ASP A 230 8.41 -15.53 5.77
N ALA A 231 7.47 -15.03 4.97
CA ALA A 231 7.65 -14.93 3.53
C ALA A 231 8.69 -13.85 3.22
N GLU A 232 9.85 -14.25 2.68
CA GLU A 232 10.87 -13.30 2.23
C GLU A 232 10.32 -12.42 1.10
N ALA A 233 10.39 -11.10 1.30
CA ALA A 233 9.91 -10.14 0.33
C ALA A 233 10.81 -10.14 -0.93
N PRO A 234 10.23 -10.09 -2.14
CA PRO A 234 11.01 -10.01 -3.37
C PRO A 234 11.83 -8.72 -3.44
N PRO A 235 12.97 -8.74 -4.16
CA PRO A 235 13.66 -7.51 -4.49
C PRO A 235 12.78 -6.63 -5.40
N VAL A 236 12.54 -5.39 -4.98
CA VAL A 236 11.87 -4.38 -5.81
C VAL A 236 12.79 -4.02 -6.98
N ARG A 237 12.33 -4.25 -8.21
CA ARG A 237 13.03 -3.78 -9.41
C ARG A 237 12.98 -2.26 -9.45
N TRP A 238 14.15 -1.61 -9.50
CA TRP A 238 14.27 -0.15 -9.49
C TRP A 238 13.53 0.51 -10.66
N ARG A 239 13.42 -0.16 -11.81
CA ARG A 239 12.71 0.34 -13.00
C ARG A 239 11.22 0.56 -12.74
N ASP A 240 10.58 -0.40 -12.08
CA ASP A 240 9.14 -0.33 -11.76
C ASP A 240 8.87 0.83 -10.79
N TRP A 241 9.79 1.05 -9.85
CA TRP A 241 9.73 2.17 -8.92
C TRP A 241 9.93 3.52 -9.63
N VAL A 242 10.92 3.64 -10.53
CA VAL A 242 11.13 4.88 -11.29
C VAL A 242 9.93 5.19 -12.18
N ALA A 243 9.39 4.19 -12.89
CA ALA A 243 8.21 4.35 -13.72
C ALA A 243 6.99 4.77 -12.89
N SER A 244 6.81 4.19 -11.70
CA SER A 244 5.71 4.56 -10.81
C SER A 244 5.83 6.00 -10.34
N VAL A 245 7.03 6.46 -9.95
CA VAL A 245 7.29 7.83 -9.49
C VAL A 245 7.11 8.83 -10.63
N LEU A 246 7.75 8.61 -11.79
CA LEU A 246 7.70 9.52 -12.94
C LEU A 246 6.29 9.63 -13.53
N GLY A 247 5.55 8.53 -13.61
CA GLY A 247 4.20 8.46 -14.20
C GLY A 247 3.12 9.24 -13.43
N GLY A 248 3.44 9.77 -12.25
CA GLY A 248 2.55 10.69 -11.54
C GLY A 248 3.34 11.61 -10.64
N MET A 249 4.41 12.18 -11.20
CA MET A 249 4.92 13.44 -10.69
C MET A 249 3.84 14.51 -10.83
N GLN A 250 3.76 15.36 -9.83
CA GLN A 250 2.95 16.57 -9.81
C GLN A 250 3.85 17.79 -10.03
N PRO A 251 3.33 18.85 -10.67
CA PRO A 251 4.05 20.10 -10.79
C PRO A 251 4.35 20.70 -9.40
N ALA A 252 5.41 21.50 -9.32
CA ALA A 252 5.77 22.22 -8.12
C ALA A 252 4.70 23.30 -7.83
N PRO A 253 4.39 23.59 -6.56
CA PRO A 253 3.46 24.66 -6.22
C PRO A 253 4.02 26.02 -6.70
N PRO A 254 3.28 26.79 -7.53
CA PRO A 254 3.81 27.94 -8.25
C PRO A 254 4.36 29.01 -7.32
N LEU A 255 3.60 29.36 -6.28
CA LEU A 255 4.02 30.39 -5.32
C LEU A 255 5.24 29.97 -4.52
N LEU A 256 5.29 28.71 -4.06
CA LEU A 256 6.42 28.21 -3.29
C LEU A 256 7.70 28.21 -4.12
N LEU A 257 7.62 27.73 -5.37
CA LEU A 257 8.77 27.70 -6.27
C LEU A 257 9.24 29.12 -6.64
N ALA A 258 8.31 30.04 -6.91
CA ALA A 258 8.62 31.43 -7.20
C ALA A 258 9.35 32.12 -6.04
N VAL A 259 8.83 31.98 -4.81
CA VAL A 259 9.44 32.56 -3.62
C VAL A 259 10.80 31.94 -3.33
N LEU A 260 10.92 30.61 -3.43
CA LEU A 260 12.18 29.89 -3.21
C LEU A 260 13.26 30.34 -4.21
N PHE A 261 12.90 30.41 -5.49
CA PHE A 261 13.84 30.78 -6.54
C PHE A 261 14.22 32.27 -6.45
N ALA A 262 13.25 33.16 -6.19
CA ALA A 262 13.53 34.57 -5.96
C ALA A 262 14.47 34.77 -4.76
N ALA A 263 14.27 34.06 -3.65
CA ALA A 263 15.17 34.12 -2.50
C ALA A 263 16.59 33.65 -2.83
N LEU A 264 16.75 32.73 -3.77
CA LEU A 264 18.05 32.22 -4.21
C LEU A 264 18.81 33.21 -5.11
N VAL A 265 18.11 33.85 -6.05
CA VAL A 265 18.72 34.72 -7.06
C VAL A 265 18.86 36.17 -6.60
N THR A 266 17.97 36.65 -5.74
CA THR A 266 17.96 38.04 -5.27
C THR A 266 19.30 38.49 -4.67
N PRO A 267 19.99 37.72 -3.80
CA PRO A 267 21.29 38.14 -3.27
C PRO A 267 22.34 38.39 -4.36
N PHE A 268 22.35 37.57 -5.42
CA PHE A 268 23.26 37.74 -6.54
C PHE A 268 22.94 39.01 -7.32
N GLY A 269 21.67 39.23 -7.67
CA GLY A 269 21.23 40.45 -8.32
C GLY A 269 21.65 41.69 -7.52
N LEU A 270 21.30 41.72 -6.22
CA LEU A 270 21.59 42.84 -5.34
C LEU A 270 23.09 43.15 -5.26
N SER A 271 23.94 42.12 -5.15
CA SER A 271 25.40 42.31 -5.08
C SER A 271 26.00 42.86 -6.38
N GLN A 272 25.42 42.52 -7.53
CA GLN A 272 26.00 42.84 -8.84
C GLN A 272 25.49 44.16 -9.39
N TYR A 273 24.19 44.44 -9.24
CA TYR A 273 23.54 45.57 -9.91
C TYR A 273 22.97 46.60 -8.94
N GLY A 274 22.84 46.28 -7.64
CA GLY A 274 22.18 47.14 -6.66
C GLY A 274 20.65 46.97 -6.63
N LEU A 275 20.01 47.53 -5.61
CA LEU A 275 18.58 47.31 -5.33
C LEU A 275 17.66 47.83 -6.44
N LEU A 276 17.83 49.09 -6.82
CA LEU A 276 16.93 49.75 -7.78
C LEU A 276 17.00 49.09 -9.16
N GLN A 277 18.21 48.70 -9.58
CA GLN A 277 18.46 48.10 -10.88
C GLN A 277 17.99 46.64 -10.96
N CYS A 278 17.89 45.96 -9.82
CA CYS A 278 17.38 44.59 -9.75
C CYS A 278 15.86 44.48 -9.73
N LEU A 279 15.14 45.55 -9.35
CA LEU A 279 13.68 45.49 -9.21
C LEU A 279 12.97 45.00 -10.49
N PRO A 280 13.28 45.51 -11.71
CA PRO A 280 12.64 45.03 -12.94
C PRO A 280 12.91 43.54 -13.20
N ALA A 281 14.13 43.08 -12.95
CA ALA A 281 14.52 41.68 -13.13
C ALA A 281 13.82 40.76 -12.12
N ILE A 282 13.71 41.17 -10.85
CA ILE A 282 13.00 40.41 -9.80
C ILE A 282 11.50 40.32 -10.12
N VAL A 283 10.86 41.45 -10.48
CA VAL A 283 9.43 41.48 -10.81
C VAL A 283 9.15 40.67 -12.07
N GLY A 284 9.93 40.88 -13.14
CA GLY A 284 9.81 40.11 -14.38
C GLY A 284 10.03 38.61 -14.14
N GLY A 285 11.05 38.26 -13.35
CA GLY A 285 11.33 36.87 -13.00
C GLY A 285 10.23 36.21 -12.19
N LEU A 286 9.64 36.90 -11.20
CA LEU A 286 8.48 36.40 -10.45
C LEU A 286 7.27 36.17 -11.36
N VAL A 287 7.01 37.07 -12.31
CA VAL A 287 5.93 36.91 -13.30
C VAL A 287 6.19 35.70 -14.18
N VAL A 288 7.39 35.55 -14.74
CA VAL A 288 7.76 34.41 -15.60
C VAL A 288 7.67 33.10 -14.85
N VAL A 289 8.21 33.01 -13.63
CA VAL A 289 8.16 31.78 -12.83
C VAL A 289 6.72 31.46 -12.42
N GLY A 290 5.94 32.45 -11.99
CA GLY A 290 4.55 32.27 -11.58
C GLY A 290 3.66 31.82 -12.74
N ALA A 291 3.68 32.56 -13.85
CA ALA A 291 2.89 32.27 -15.04
C ALA A 291 3.38 30.99 -15.74
N GLY A 292 4.70 30.83 -15.90
CA GLY A 292 5.32 29.66 -16.49
C GLY A 292 4.98 28.38 -15.72
N ASN A 293 5.11 28.40 -14.39
CA ASN A 293 4.76 27.23 -13.58
C ASN A 293 3.26 26.93 -13.62
N LEU A 294 2.39 27.95 -13.73
CA LEU A 294 0.96 27.76 -13.91
C LEU A 294 0.63 27.09 -15.25
N VAL A 295 1.31 27.51 -16.33
CA VAL A 295 1.20 26.87 -17.66
C VAL A 295 1.69 25.42 -17.58
N VAL A 296 2.89 25.17 -17.04
CA VAL A 296 3.43 23.81 -16.87
C VAL A 296 2.45 22.93 -16.08
N SER A 297 1.87 23.45 -15.00
CA SER A 297 0.87 22.73 -14.21
C SER A 297 -0.36 22.35 -15.04
N ARG A 298 -0.94 23.32 -15.77
CA ARG A 298 -2.12 23.06 -16.61
C ARG A 298 -1.85 22.08 -17.75
N VAL A 299 -0.66 22.10 -18.33
CA VAL A 299 -0.28 21.16 -19.39
C VAL A 299 -0.06 19.77 -18.78
N ALA A 300 0.64 19.67 -17.65
CA ALA A 300 0.88 18.41 -16.96
C ALA A 300 -0.43 17.73 -16.52
N ASP A 301 -1.41 18.50 -16.04
CA ASP A 301 -2.72 17.98 -15.64
C ASP A 301 -3.48 17.34 -16.82
N ARG A 302 -3.39 17.95 -18.01
CA ARG A 302 -4.01 17.45 -19.25
C ARG A 302 -3.22 16.34 -19.94
N THR A 303 -1.97 16.12 -19.55
CA THR A 303 -1.09 15.13 -20.18
C THR A 303 -1.31 13.75 -19.57
N ALA A 304 -1.34 12.72 -20.42
CA ALA A 304 -1.41 11.33 -19.98
C ALA A 304 -0.23 10.97 -19.06
N ARG A 305 -0.49 10.15 -18.03
CA ARG A 305 0.45 9.75 -16.99
C ARG A 305 1.88 9.40 -17.46
N PRO A 306 2.10 8.57 -18.50
CA PRO A 306 3.46 8.20 -18.90
C PRO A 306 4.31 9.37 -19.40
N TYR A 307 3.70 10.43 -19.95
CA TYR A 307 4.41 11.57 -20.54
C TYR A 307 4.56 12.76 -19.57
N ARG A 308 3.95 12.71 -18.38
CA ARG A 308 3.98 13.83 -17.42
C ARG A 308 5.40 14.21 -17.00
N GLY A 309 6.28 13.23 -16.77
CA GLY A 309 7.68 13.50 -16.43
C GLY A 309 8.41 14.31 -17.50
N ILE A 310 8.19 13.97 -18.78
CA ILE A 310 8.79 14.67 -19.93
C ILE A 310 8.26 16.11 -20.00
N VAL A 311 6.94 16.29 -19.84
CA VAL A 311 6.32 17.63 -19.82
C VAL A 311 6.87 18.51 -18.70
N LEU A 312 7.11 17.95 -17.51
CA LEU A 312 7.72 18.72 -16.42
C LEU A 312 9.16 19.11 -16.74
N VAL A 313 9.97 18.20 -17.27
CA VAL A 313 11.37 18.49 -17.63
C VAL A 313 11.45 19.56 -18.72
N VAL A 314 10.73 19.37 -19.83
CA VAL A 314 10.72 20.31 -20.95
C VAL A 314 10.09 21.64 -20.53
N GLY A 315 8.96 21.58 -19.82
CA GLY A 315 8.24 22.76 -19.35
C GLY A 315 9.10 23.63 -18.43
N TYR A 316 9.78 23.06 -17.44
CA TYR A 316 10.66 23.83 -16.58
C TYR A 316 11.92 24.33 -17.29
N LEU A 317 12.45 23.58 -18.26
CA LEU A 317 13.55 24.06 -19.10
C LEU A 317 13.15 25.31 -19.88
N VAL A 318 11.97 25.29 -20.50
CA VAL A 318 11.42 26.46 -21.22
C VAL A 318 11.24 27.65 -20.28
N VAL A 319 10.70 27.43 -19.07
CA VAL A 319 10.56 28.51 -18.07
C VAL A 319 11.92 29.05 -17.63
N GLY A 320 12.92 28.19 -17.41
CA GLY A 320 14.28 28.62 -17.06
C GLY A 320 14.94 29.46 -18.17
N VAL A 321 14.74 29.09 -19.43
CA VAL A 321 15.22 29.87 -20.58
C VAL A 321 14.48 31.21 -20.67
N ALA A 322 13.14 31.21 -20.57
CA ALA A 322 12.34 32.43 -20.58
C ALA A 322 12.72 33.38 -19.43
N LEU A 323 13.01 32.82 -18.26
CA LEU A 323 13.49 33.55 -17.10
C LEU A 323 14.83 34.23 -17.39
N SER A 324 15.80 33.47 -17.93
CA SER A 324 17.11 34.02 -18.31
C SER A 324 17.00 35.14 -19.34
N VAL A 325 16.17 34.97 -20.36
CA VAL A 325 15.95 35.99 -21.40
C VAL A 325 15.29 37.25 -20.81
N THR A 326 14.34 37.07 -19.89
CA THR A 326 13.65 38.19 -19.24
C THR A 326 14.59 38.99 -18.34
N THR A 327 15.40 38.29 -17.54
CA THR A 327 16.43 38.91 -16.69
C THR A 327 17.47 39.64 -17.55
N ASP A 328 17.92 39.06 -18.67
CA ASP A 328 18.84 39.67 -19.62
C ASP A 328 18.28 40.94 -20.26
N ALA A 329 17.05 40.89 -20.77
CA ALA A 329 16.38 42.05 -21.32
C ALA A 329 16.19 43.16 -20.29
N ALA A 330 15.74 42.82 -19.07
CA ALA A 330 15.53 43.77 -17.99
C ALA A 330 16.81 44.52 -17.59
N ILE A 331 17.96 43.85 -17.62
CA ILE A 331 19.26 44.45 -17.31
C ILE A 331 19.76 45.30 -18.49
N ARG A 332 19.63 44.83 -19.73
CA ARG A 332 20.07 45.58 -20.93
C ARG A 332 19.30 46.87 -21.15
N VAL A 333 17.99 46.88 -20.89
CA VAL A 333 17.15 48.09 -21.00
C VAL A 333 17.66 49.22 -20.08
N GLN A 334 18.37 48.87 -19.01
CA GLN A 334 18.97 49.82 -18.08
C GLN A 334 20.40 50.25 -18.50
N GLY A 335 20.87 49.85 -19.68
CA GLY A 335 22.22 50.15 -20.17
C GLY A 335 23.34 49.33 -19.52
N LEU A 336 23.00 48.33 -18.70
CA LEU A 336 23.95 47.47 -18.01
C LEU A 336 24.32 46.26 -18.88
N ARG A 337 25.49 45.67 -18.63
CA ARG A 337 25.93 44.43 -19.28
C ARG A 337 25.54 43.22 -18.43
N PRO A 338 24.69 42.32 -18.95
CA PRO A 338 24.41 41.01 -18.36
C PRO A 338 25.67 40.20 -18.11
N HIS A 339 25.91 39.85 -16.84
CA HIS A 339 26.91 38.85 -16.49
C HIS A 339 26.19 37.58 -15.98
N PHE A 340 26.46 36.43 -16.61
CA PHE A 340 26.10 35.09 -16.11
C PHE A 340 24.60 34.77 -15.98
N ILE A 341 23.72 35.44 -16.72
CA ILE A 341 22.26 35.24 -16.59
C ILE A 341 21.79 33.86 -17.06
N TRP A 342 22.52 33.21 -17.97
CA TRP A 342 22.25 31.84 -18.42
C TRP A 342 22.32 30.78 -17.31
N PHE A 343 22.88 31.11 -16.14
CA PHE A 343 22.80 30.30 -14.92
C PHE A 343 21.34 29.95 -14.56
N GLU A 344 20.40 30.88 -14.75
CA GLU A 344 18.98 30.70 -14.40
C GLU A 344 18.35 29.58 -15.25
N ALA A 345 18.73 29.46 -16.52
CA ALA A 345 18.27 28.41 -17.43
C ALA A 345 18.67 27.00 -16.98
N GLY A 346 19.83 26.87 -16.32
CA GLY A 346 20.28 25.59 -15.77
C GLY A 346 19.74 25.30 -14.37
N THR A 347 19.68 26.31 -13.51
CA THR A 347 19.33 26.14 -12.09
C THR A 347 17.84 26.05 -11.83
N TYR A 348 17.04 26.84 -12.53
CA TYR A 348 15.60 26.84 -12.34
C TYR A 348 14.98 25.44 -12.56
N PRO A 349 15.26 24.73 -13.68
CA PRO A 349 14.66 23.42 -13.91
C PRO A 349 15.05 22.40 -12.84
N LEU A 350 16.30 22.45 -12.35
CA LEU A 350 16.77 21.54 -11.30
C LEU A 350 16.01 21.74 -9.99
N ILE A 351 15.86 23.00 -9.56
CA ILE A 351 15.12 23.32 -8.32
C ILE A 351 13.64 22.98 -8.50
N ALA A 352 13.06 23.33 -9.64
CA ALA A 352 11.67 23.04 -9.97
C ALA A 352 11.38 21.53 -9.96
N LEU A 353 12.23 20.73 -10.60
CA LEU A 353 12.13 19.26 -10.62
C LEU A 353 12.36 18.66 -9.22
N GLY A 354 13.29 19.21 -8.44
CA GLY A 354 13.53 18.78 -7.06
C GLY A 354 12.32 19.04 -6.15
N VAL A 355 11.72 20.23 -6.23
CA VAL A 355 10.49 20.57 -5.49
C VAL A 355 9.32 19.72 -5.96
N ALA A 356 9.16 19.54 -7.28
CA ALA A 356 8.14 18.67 -7.86
C ALA A 356 8.29 17.23 -7.35
N LEU A 357 9.51 16.69 -7.31
CA LEU A 357 9.79 15.36 -6.78
C LEU A 357 9.41 15.24 -5.29
N VAL A 358 9.80 16.21 -4.47
CA VAL A 358 9.46 16.24 -3.02
C VAL A 358 7.95 16.26 -2.79
N VAL A 359 7.22 17.10 -3.53
CA VAL A 359 5.76 17.19 -3.43
C VAL A 359 5.10 15.89 -3.89
N SER A 360 5.57 15.33 -5.01
CA SER A 360 5.07 14.08 -5.59
C SER A 360 5.26 12.89 -4.64
N LEU A 361 6.46 12.70 -4.11
CA LEU A 361 6.75 11.64 -3.15
C LEU A 361 5.96 11.81 -1.86
N SER A 362 5.83 13.05 -1.37
CA SER A 362 5.03 13.33 -0.17
C SER A 362 3.54 13.00 -0.36
N ALA A 363 2.99 13.23 -1.55
CA ALA A 363 1.60 12.85 -1.88
C ALA A 363 1.45 11.32 -2.02
N ARG A 364 2.39 10.68 -2.72
CA ARG A 364 2.39 9.23 -2.96
C ARG A 364 2.54 8.42 -1.70
N ILE A 365 3.48 8.76 -0.82
CA ILE A 365 3.65 8.06 0.45
C ILE A 365 2.35 8.00 1.24
N ARG A 366 1.54 9.08 1.23
CA ARG A 366 0.24 9.10 1.90
C ARG A 366 -0.76 8.16 1.23
N LEU A 367 -0.85 8.19 -0.09
CA LEU A 367 -1.76 7.31 -0.84
C LEU A 367 -1.35 5.84 -0.71
N ASP A 368 -0.06 5.53 -0.77
CA ASP A 368 0.45 4.16 -0.62
C ASP A 368 0.30 3.65 0.81
N GLN A 369 0.41 4.52 1.82
CA GLN A 369 0.10 4.17 3.21
C GLN A 369 -1.38 3.81 3.38
N GLN A 370 -2.29 4.60 2.82
CA GLN A 370 -3.72 4.29 2.83
C GLN A 370 -4.02 3.00 2.05
N GLY A 371 -3.36 2.81 0.90
CA GLY A 371 -3.46 1.57 0.12
C GLY A 371 -2.92 0.35 0.87
N LEU A 372 -1.86 0.52 1.65
CA LEU A 372 -1.32 -0.52 2.53
C LEU A 372 -2.29 -0.88 3.65
N GLU A 373 -2.84 0.13 4.33
CA GLU A 373 -3.83 -0.09 5.38
C GLU A 373 -5.05 -0.84 4.81
N ALA A 374 -5.56 -0.42 3.65
CA ALA A 374 -6.67 -1.09 2.97
C ALA A 374 -6.33 -2.52 2.53
N ALA A 375 -5.14 -2.75 1.96
CA ALA A 375 -4.70 -4.08 1.53
C ALA A 375 -4.49 -5.04 2.71
N VAL A 376 -3.92 -4.55 3.82
CA VAL A 376 -3.77 -5.33 5.05
C VAL A 376 -5.14 -5.65 5.64
N GLN A 377 -6.06 -4.69 5.68
CA GLN A 377 -7.42 -4.95 6.15
C GLN A 377 -8.13 -5.99 5.29
N ALA A 378 -8.09 -5.85 3.96
CA ALA A 378 -8.67 -6.83 3.04
C ALA A 378 -8.07 -8.24 3.26
N SER A 379 -6.75 -8.34 3.37
CA SER A 379 -6.08 -9.60 3.69
C SER A 379 -6.55 -10.23 5.00
N VAL A 380 -6.75 -9.42 6.04
CA VAL A 380 -7.22 -9.93 7.33
C VAL A 380 -8.65 -10.46 7.22
N PHE A 381 -9.51 -9.77 6.46
CA PHE A 381 -10.87 -10.25 6.18
C PHE A 381 -10.87 -11.54 5.36
N ASP A 382 -10.08 -11.62 4.30
CA ASP A 382 -9.99 -12.82 3.46
C ASP A 382 -9.44 -14.01 4.25
N ALA A 383 -8.42 -13.80 5.08
CA ALA A 383 -7.90 -14.83 5.97
C ALA A 383 -8.94 -15.28 7.01
N ALA A 384 -9.70 -14.35 7.59
CA ALA A 384 -10.77 -14.67 8.53
C ALA A 384 -11.90 -15.47 7.85
N ARG A 385 -12.28 -15.10 6.62
CA ARG A 385 -13.27 -15.83 5.82
C ARG A 385 -12.79 -17.25 5.52
N LEU A 386 -11.56 -17.40 5.01
CA LEU A 386 -10.98 -18.71 4.72
C LEU A 386 -10.87 -19.59 5.97
N ARG A 387 -10.56 -19.00 7.13
CA ARG A 387 -10.54 -19.73 8.40
C ARG A 387 -11.95 -20.18 8.82
N ALA A 388 -12.95 -19.30 8.70
CA ALA A 388 -14.34 -19.65 9.00
C ALA A 388 -14.85 -20.77 8.07
N ASP A 389 -14.53 -20.72 6.77
CA ASP A 389 -14.87 -21.76 5.80
C ASP A 389 -14.20 -23.09 6.14
N TYR A 390 -12.91 -23.06 6.52
CA TYR A 390 -12.18 -24.23 6.98
C TYR A 390 -12.80 -24.84 8.25
N ASP A 391 -13.08 -24.03 9.26
CA ASP A 391 -13.68 -24.49 10.52
C ASP A 391 -15.09 -25.04 10.30
N HIS A 392 -15.87 -24.44 9.38
CA HIS A 392 -17.18 -24.93 8.98
C HIS A 392 -17.11 -26.30 8.30
N GLN A 393 -16.22 -26.46 7.31
CA GLN A 393 -16.05 -27.74 6.60
C GLN A 393 -15.55 -28.84 7.53
N ARG A 394 -14.60 -28.51 8.40
CA ARG A 394 -14.09 -29.42 9.43
C ARG A 394 -15.20 -29.89 10.37
N ALA A 395 -16.03 -28.96 10.87
CA ALA A 395 -17.15 -29.29 11.75
C ALA A 395 -18.25 -30.10 11.03
N ALA A 396 -18.52 -29.80 9.75
CA ALA A 396 -19.46 -30.57 8.94
C ALA A 396 -18.99 -32.01 8.75
N PHE A 397 -17.70 -32.19 8.44
CA PHE A 397 -17.11 -33.51 8.25
C PHE A 397 -17.09 -34.33 9.54
N ALA A 398 -16.73 -33.71 10.68
CA ALA A 398 -16.80 -34.36 11.98
C ALA A 398 -18.22 -34.82 12.34
N ARG A 399 -19.26 -34.03 12.00
CA ARG A 399 -20.67 -34.45 12.19
C ARG A 399 -21.04 -35.65 11.33
N VAL A 400 -20.71 -35.65 10.03
CA VAL A 400 -21.01 -36.77 9.13
C VAL A 400 -20.39 -38.07 9.65
N LEU A 401 -19.14 -38.03 10.09
CA LEU A 401 -18.46 -39.19 10.66
C LEU A 401 -19.10 -39.64 11.98
N HIS A 402 -19.38 -38.71 12.90
CA HIS A 402 -19.87 -39.05 14.24
C HIS A 402 -21.34 -39.47 14.30
N SER A 403 -22.24 -38.80 13.56
CA SER A 403 -23.69 -39.04 13.65
C SER A 403 -24.27 -39.82 12.47
N GLY A 404 -23.65 -39.75 11.29
CA GLY A 404 -24.07 -40.55 10.13
C GLY A 404 -23.41 -41.92 10.19
N VAL A 405 -22.13 -41.95 9.83
CA VAL A 405 -21.36 -43.19 9.62
C VAL A 405 -21.24 -44.02 10.89
N GLN A 406 -20.82 -43.43 12.01
CA GLN A 406 -20.62 -44.19 13.26
C GLN A 406 -21.92 -44.76 13.81
N SER A 407 -23.03 -44.01 13.75
CA SER A 407 -24.34 -44.48 14.21
C SER A 407 -24.90 -45.59 13.31
N GLU A 408 -24.74 -45.48 11.98
CA GLU A 408 -25.16 -46.54 11.06
C GLU A 408 -24.36 -47.82 11.25
N LEU A 409 -23.02 -47.73 11.41
CA LEU A 409 -22.16 -48.88 11.71
C LEU A 409 -22.59 -49.60 13.00
N ILE A 410 -22.89 -48.86 14.07
CA ILE A 410 -23.34 -49.43 15.34
C ILE A 410 -24.73 -50.06 15.21
N ALA A 411 -25.67 -49.38 14.54
CA ALA A 411 -27.03 -49.90 14.34
C ALA A 411 -27.03 -51.19 13.50
N ALA A 412 -26.26 -51.22 12.41
CA ALA A 412 -26.07 -52.40 11.59
C ALA A 412 -25.38 -53.54 12.36
N ALA A 413 -24.37 -53.24 13.18
CA ALA A 413 -23.74 -54.23 14.05
C ALA A 413 -24.69 -54.84 15.09
N LEU A 414 -25.67 -54.08 15.58
CA LEU A 414 -26.70 -54.56 16.51
C LEU A 414 -27.74 -55.43 15.79
N ALA A 415 -28.19 -55.00 14.60
CA ALA A 415 -29.14 -55.75 13.78
C ALA A 415 -28.57 -57.12 13.37
N LEU A 416 -27.32 -57.15 12.89
CA LEU A 416 -26.60 -58.39 12.55
C LEU A 416 -26.37 -59.29 13.76
N GLY A 417 -26.15 -58.70 14.95
CA GLY A 417 -25.98 -59.46 16.19
C GLY A 417 -27.27 -60.13 16.70
N ALA A 418 -28.44 -59.65 16.28
CA ALA A 418 -29.75 -60.14 16.69
C ALA A 418 -30.41 -61.08 15.67
N GLY A 419 -29.92 -61.12 14.43
CA GLY A 419 -30.40 -61.99 13.36
C GLY A 419 -29.97 -63.47 13.52
N GLY A 420 -30.78 -64.39 13.00
CA GLY A 420 -30.62 -65.85 13.15
C GLY A 420 -30.18 -66.61 11.89
N GLY A 421 -29.41 -66.00 10.98
CA GLY A 421 -28.93 -66.64 9.74
C GLY A 421 -27.50 -67.18 9.83
N ASP A 422 -27.12 -68.06 8.89
CA ASP A 422 -25.75 -68.63 8.81
C ASP A 422 -24.77 -67.74 8.02
N ASP A 423 -25.25 -66.84 7.16
CA ASP A 423 -24.42 -65.95 6.35
C ASP A 423 -24.96 -64.51 6.36
N ALA A 424 -24.11 -63.57 6.79
CA ALA A 424 -24.38 -62.13 6.87
C ALA A 424 -23.50 -61.31 5.91
N SER A 425 -22.71 -61.95 5.05
CA SER A 425 -21.77 -61.29 4.13
C SER A 425 -22.46 -60.27 3.20
N GLY A 426 -23.66 -60.60 2.71
CA GLY A 426 -24.46 -59.71 1.86
C GLY A 426 -24.97 -58.45 2.59
N GLU A 427 -25.43 -58.59 3.84
CA GLU A 427 -25.88 -57.45 4.65
C GLU A 427 -24.72 -56.55 5.03
N LEU A 428 -23.57 -57.13 5.41
CA LEU A 428 -22.32 -56.39 5.66
C LEU A 428 -21.91 -55.56 4.43
N ARG A 429 -21.87 -56.18 3.25
CA ARG A 429 -21.53 -55.49 1.99
C ARG A 429 -22.50 -54.35 1.69
N SER A 430 -23.79 -54.56 1.92
CA SER A 430 -24.82 -53.53 1.72
C SER A 430 -24.67 -52.31 2.62
N VAL A 431 -24.21 -52.49 3.86
CA VAL A 431 -24.00 -51.41 4.83
C VAL A 431 -22.73 -50.64 4.47
N VAL A 432 -21.67 -51.36 4.13
CA VAL A 432 -20.39 -50.80 3.67
C VAL A 432 -20.56 -49.98 2.39
N ASP A 433 -21.30 -50.47 1.40
CA ASP A 433 -21.58 -49.73 0.15
C ASP A 433 -22.44 -48.48 0.37
N ARG A 434 -23.36 -48.52 1.35
CA ARG A 434 -24.20 -47.36 1.71
C ARG A 434 -23.35 -46.25 2.33
N ILE A 435 -22.52 -46.61 3.30
CA ILE A 435 -21.59 -45.68 3.96
C ILE A 435 -20.60 -45.12 2.95
N ARG A 436 -20.08 -45.96 2.04
CA ARG A 436 -19.21 -45.52 0.95
C ARG A 436 -19.90 -44.48 0.07
N THR A 437 -21.15 -44.74 -0.30
CA THR A 437 -21.95 -43.82 -1.12
C THR A 437 -22.20 -42.50 -0.37
N GLU A 438 -22.45 -42.54 0.94
CA GLU A 438 -22.66 -41.37 1.78
C GLU A 438 -21.38 -40.53 1.97
N LEU A 439 -20.23 -41.17 2.11
CA LEU A 439 -18.92 -40.50 2.21
C LEU A 439 -18.45 -39.89 0.88
N LEU A 440 -18.77 -40.54 -0.24
CA LEU A 440 -18.44 -40.07 -1.60
C LEU A 440 -19.48 -39.09 -2.16
N ALA A 441 -20.67 -39.02 -1.56
CA ALA A 441 -21.68 -38.04 -1.94
C ALA A 441 -21.11 -36.62 -1.71
N PRO A 442 -21.32 -35.69 -2.67
CA PRO A 442 -21.08 -34.29 -2.40
C PRO A 442 -21.84 -33.91 -1.12
N PRO A 443 -21.24 -33.17 -0.18
CA PRO A 443 -21.95 -32.76 1.03
C PRO A 443 -23.27 -32.14 0.60
N ALA A 444 -24.39 -32.70 1.07
CA ALA A 444 -25.69 -32.11 0.83
C ALA A 444 -25.59 -30.64 1.24
N ALA A 445 -25.89 -29.74 0.30
CA ALA A 445 -25.86 -28.31 0.59
C ALA A 445 -26.66 -28.10 1.90
N PRO A 446 -26.06 -27.49 2.93
CA PRO A 446 -26.72 -27.36 4.22
C PRO A 446 -28.08 -26.70 3.98
N ASP A 447 -29.08 -27.20 4.70
CA ASP A 447 -30.42 -26.63 4.63
C ASP A 447 -30.30 -25.08 4.77
N PRO A 448 -30.88 -24.31 3.82
CA PRO A 448 -30.69 -22.87 3.75
C PRO A 448 -30.98 -22.15 5.07
N GLU A 449 -31.93 -22.68 5.83
CA GLU A 449 -32.27 -22.17 7.15
C GLU A 449 -31.11 -22.33 8.14
N THR A 450 -30.51 -23.51 8.20
CA THR A 450 -29.34 -23.77 9.05
C THR A 450 -28.17 -22.85 8.69
N ARG A 451 -27.91 -22.66 7.39
CA ARG A 451 -26.81 -21.84 6.91
C ARG A 451 -26.99 -20.35 7.25
N VAL A 452 -28.15 -19.78 6.96
CA VAL A 452 -28.46 -18.37 7.25
C VAL A 452 -28.49 -18.12 8.76
N ARG A 453 -29.05 -19.05 9.56
CA ARG A 453 -29.04 -18.94 11.02
C ARG A 453 -27.63 -18.96 11.60
N ALA A 454 -26.77 -19.85 11.11
CA ALA A 454 -25.38 -19.92 11.56
C ALA A 454 -24.61 -18.63 11.26
N LEU A 455 -24.81 -18.06 10.06
CA LEU A 455 -24.23 -16.77 9.68
C LEU A 455 -24.70 -15.65 10.63
N VAL A 456 -26.01 -15.53 10.86
CA VAL A 456 -26.59 -14.51 11.74
C VAL A 456 -26.06 -14.65 13.17
N GLU A 457 -25.96 -15.87 13.69
CA GLU A 457 -25.49 -16.12 15.06
C GLU A 457 -24.01 -15.78 15.22
N SER A 458 -23.18 -16.10 14.22
CA SER A 458 -21.79 -15.68 14.16
C SER A 458 -21.66 -14.16 14.29
N TRP A 459 -22.47 -13.40 13.57
CA TRP A 459 -22.46 -11.94 13.64
C TRP A 459 -23.04 -11.38 14.95
N ARG A 460 -24.06 -12.00 15.53
CA ARG A 460 -24.62 -11.61 16.85
C ARG A 460 -23.59 -11.67 17.97
N SER A 461 -22.59 -12.54 17.87
CA SER A 461 -21.49 -12.61 18.84
C SER A 461 -20.56 -11.38 18.79
N ALA A 462 -20.49 -10.70 17.64
CA ALA A 462 -19.56 -9.59 17.39
C ALA A 462 -20.24 -8.21 17.43
N ILE A 463 -21.53 -8.13 17.12
CA ILE A 463 -22.29 -6.88 17.05
C ILE A 463 -23.69 -7.02 17.66
N ALA A 464 -24.25 -5.90 18.12
CA ALA A 464 -25.65 -5.81 18.54
C ALA A 464 -26.58 -5.93 17.32
N LEU A 465 -26.87 -7.17 16.91
CA LEU A 465 -27.64 -7.51 15.72
C LEU A 465 -29.06 -7.99 16.06
N GLN A 466 -30.06 -7.26 15.58
CA GLN A 466 -31.45 -7.71 15.55
C GLN A 466 -31.74 -8.28 14.16
N ALA A 467 -32.03 -9.58 14.08
CA ALA A 467 -32.24 -10.26 12.81
C ALA A 467 -33.61 -10.93 12.77
N SER A 468 -34.33 -10.73 11.67
CA SER A 468 -35.63 -11.34 11.37
C SER A 468 -35.61 -11.91 9.95
N VAL A 469 -36.12 -13.13 9.80
CA VAL A 469 -36.31 -13.78 8.49
C VAL A 469 -37.78 -14.16 8.38
N ALA A 470 -38.44 -13.67 7.34
CA ALA A 470 -39.85 -13.95 7.11
C ALA A 470 -40.05 -15.45 6.77
N PRO A 471 -41.10 -16.12 7.29
CA PRO A 471 -41.30 -17.55 7.09
C PRO A 471 -41.38 -17.98 5.62
N ASP A 472 -41.96 -17.11 4.78
CA ASP A 472 -42.14 -17.30 3.34
C ASP A 472 -40.87 -17.07 2.51
N ALA A 473 -39.81 -16.50 3.10
CA ALA A 473 -38.50 -16.36 2.47
C ALA A 473 -37.77 -17.71 2.43
N TRP A 474 -37.99 -18.61 3.40
CA TRP A 474 -37.27 -19.88 3.49
C TRP A 474 -37.51 -20.79 2.30
N ASP A 475 -38.75 -20.87 1.82
CA ASP A 475 -39.06 -21.70 0.65
C ASP A 475 -38.36 -21.20 -0.63
N ARG A 476 -38.12 -19.89 -0.73
CA ARG A 476 -37.40 -19.29 -1.86
C ARG A 476 -35.90 -19.49 -1.77
N LEU A 477 -35.36 -19.57 -0.55
CA LEU A 477 -33.95 -19.85 -0.29
C LEU A 477 -33.57 -21.31 -0.54
N ARG A 478 -34.54 -22.21 -0.79
CA ARG A 478 -34.27 -23.59 -1.24
C ARG A 478 -33.56 -23.65 -2.60
N GLU A 479 -33.64 -22.59 -3.39
CA GLU A 479 -32.85 -22.46 -4.62
C GLU A 479 -31.38 -22.12 -4.29
N PRO A 480 -30.40 -22.98 -4.64
CA PRO A 480 -29.02 -22.82 -4.17
C PRO A 480 -28.36 -21.50 -4.58
N ALA A 481 -28.55 -21.08 -5.84
CA ALA A 481 -27.98 -19.82 -6.33
C ALA A 481 -28.55 -18.60 -5.58
N ARG A 482 -29.85 -18.63 -5.23
CA ARG A 482 -30.49 -17.58 -4.44
C ARG A 482 -29.99 -17.58 -3.00
N CYS A 483 -29.78 -18.76 -2.41
CA CYS A 483 -29.21 -18.88 -1.06
C CYS A 483 -27.81 -18.28 -0.97
N GLU A 484 -26.93 -18.58 -1.94
CA GLU A 484 -25.58 -18.00 -2.02
C GLU A 484 -25.62 -16.47 -2.10
N ALA A 485 -26.40 -15.93 -3.04
CA ALA A 485 -26.51 -14.49 -3.22
C ALA A 485 -27.09 -13.78 -1.98
N VAL A 486 -28.00 -14.43 -1.25
CA VAL A 486 -28.52 -13.90 0.03
C VAL A 486 -27.48 -13.96 1.13
N VAL A 487 -26.69 -15.03 1.22
CA VAL A 487 -25.57 -15.15 2.18
C VAL A 487 -24.51 -14.08 1.91
N ASP A 488 -24.17 -13.83 0.65
CA ASP A 488 -23.26 -12.76 0.24
C ASP A 488 -23.84 -11.38 0.58
N ALA A 489 -25.12 -11.13 0.30
CA ALA A 489 -25.80 -9.88 0.63
C ALA A 489 -25.83 -9.60 2.14
N ILE A 490 -26.11 -10.61 2.96
CA ILE A 490 -26.07 -10.49 4.43
C ILE A 490 -24.64 -10.19 4.89
N SER A 491 -23.65 -10.92 4.39
CA SER A 491 -22.25 -10.78 4.81
C SER A 491 -21.70 -9.40 4.48
N GLU A 492 -21.91 -8.92 3.24
CA GLU A 492 -21.46 -7.61 2.79
C GLU A 492 -22.22 -6.47 3.49
N GLY A 493 -23.53 -6.63 3.71
CA GLY A 493 -24.35 -5.66 4.43
C GLY A 493 -23.90 -5.48 5.88
N LEU A 494 -23.68 -6.57 6.60
CA LEU A 494 -23.19 -6.54 7.99
C LEU A 494 -21.75 -6.02 8.06
N ALA A 495 -20.88 -6.39 7.13
CA ALA A 495 -19.52 -5.84 7.05
C ALA A 495 -19.51 -4.32 6.81
N ASN A 496 -20.41 -3.82 5.96
CA ASN A 496 -20.56 -2.37 5.73
C ASN A 496 -21.11 -1.65 6.95
N ALA A 497 -22.08 -2.24 7.66
CA ALA A 497 -22.59 -1.72 8.92
C ALA A 497 -21.49 -1.59 9.98
N VAL A 498 -20.58 -2.55 10.09
CA VAL A 498 -19.43 -2.47 11.02
C VAL A 498 -18.40 -1.44 10.58
N ARG A 499 -18.10 -1.37 9.28
CA ARG A 499 -17.04 -0.50 8.76
C ARG A 499 -17.41 0.98 8.79
N HIS A 500 -18.68 1.28 8.51
CA HIS A 500 -19.16 2.63 8.24
C HIS A 500 -20.24 3.09 9.22
N GLY A 501 -20.76 2.20 10.06
CA GLY A 501 -21.76 2.55 11.05
C GLY A 501 -21.19 3.34 12.22
N ASP A 502 -22.08 3.96 12.98
CA ASP A 502 -21.78 4.75 14.18
C ASP A 502 -21.60 3.90 15.46
N GLY A 503 -21.61 2.57 15.34
CA GLY A 503 -21.54 1.64 16.47
C GLY A 503 -22.90 1.35 17.13
N GLY A 504 -24.00 1.91 16.61
CA GLY A 504 -25.35 1.59 17.04
C GLY A 504 -25.82 0.17 16.63
N PRO A 505 -26.98 -0.28 17.13
CA PRO A 505 -27.53 -1.59 16.81
C PRO A 505 -27.84 -1.72 15.32
N VAL A 506 -27.52 -2.89 14.75
CA VAL A 506 -27.73 -3.23 13.34
C VAL A 506 -28.99 -4.08 13.23
N THR A 507 -29.83 -3.79 12.23
CA THR A 507 -31.03 -4.58 11.92
C THR A 507 -30.85 -5.32 10.60
N LEU A 508 -31.16 -6.61 10.58
CA LEU A 508 -31.19 -7.45 9.39
C LEU A 508 -32.62 -7.99 9.19
N ASP A 509 -33.22 -7.68 8.05
CA ASP A 509 -34.52 -8.21 7.65
C ASP A 509 -34.39 -8.96 6.31
N VAL A 510 -34.79 -10.23 6.29
CA VAL A 510 -34.86 -11.04 5.08
C VAL A 510 -36.33 -11.35 4.78
N ARG A 511 -36.83 -10.92 3.61
CA ARG A 511 -38.24 -10.98 3.25
C ARG A 511 -38.42 -11.50 1.82
N SER A 512 -39.60 -12.03 1.51
CA SER A 512 -39.95 -12.42 0.15
C SER A 512 -40.14 -11.18 -0.76
N ALA A 513 -39.72 -11.27 -2.03
CA ALA A 513 -39.84 -10.20 -3.04
C ALA A 513 -40.68 -10.65 -4.25
N SER A 514 -41.67 -9.88 -4.70
CA SER A 514 -42.48 -10.26 -5.86
C SER A 514 -41.68 -10.12 -7.18
N PRO A 515 -41.80 -11.05 -8.17
CA PRO A 515 -42.68 -12.23 -8.19
C PRO A 515 -42.08 -13.50 -7.57
N SER A 516 -40.75 -13.66 -7.51
CA SER A 516 -40.09 -14.89 -6.99
C SER A 516 -38.74 -14.67 -6.28
N GLY A 517 -38.43 -13.46 -5.83
CA GLY A 517 -37.13 -13.13 -5.23
C GLY A 517 -37.08 -13.13 -3.70
N VAL A 518 -35.95 -12.75 -3.14
CA VAL A 518 -35.73 -12.47 -1.72
C VAL A 518 -35.08 -11.09 -1.57
N THR A 519 -35.64 -10.27 -0.68
CA THR A 519 -35.07 -8.98 -0.30
C THR A 519 -34.31 -9.12 1.02
N VAL A 520 -33.05 -8.71 1.01
CA VAL A 520 -32.21 -8.56 2.20
C VAL A 520 -32.07 -7.08 2.50
N VAL A 521 -32.48 -6.66 3.70
CA VAL A 521 -32.34 -5.28 4.16
C VAL A 521 -31.45 -5.27 5.40
N VAL A 522 -30.33 -4.57 5.31
CA VAL A 522 -29.44 -4.30 6.44
C VAL A 522 -29.46 -2.81 6.75
N SER A 523 -29.76 -2.45 7.99
CA SER A 523 -29.76 -1.05 8.44
C SER A 523 -28.84 -0.86 9.63
N SER A 524 -28.07 0.23 9.61
CA SER A 524 -27.17 0.64 10.69
C SER A 524 -27.21 2.15 10.90
N GLY A 525 -26.88 2.63 12.10
CA GLY A 525 -26.70 4.07 12.33
C GLY A 525 -25.50 4.61 11.55
N GLY A 526 -25.58 5.83 11.02
CA GLY A 526 -24.52 6.45 10.23
C GLY A 526 -25.03 7.36 9.11
N THR A 527 -24.10 7.94 8.33
CA THR A 527 -24.41 8.79 7.16
C THR A 527 -23.67 8.32 5.92
N LEU A 528 -24.29 8.49 4.75
CA LEU A 528 -23.69 8.13 3.48
C LEU A 528 -22.67 9.18 3.05
N SER A 529 -21.39 8.81 3.05
CA SER A 529 -20.38 9.59 2.34
C SER A 529 -20.47 9.35 0.83
N THR A 530 -20.17 10.35 0.00
CA THR A 530 -20.24 10.32 -1.48
C THR A 530 -19.16 9.44 -2.15
N ALA A 531 -18.74 8.35 -1.50
CA ALA A 531 -17.77 7.41 -2.02
C ALA A 531 -18.38 6.50 -3.10
N SER A 532 -17.61 6.20 -4.16
CA SER A 532 -18.01 5.26 -5.21
C SER A 532 -18.22 3.85 -4.64
N PRO A 533 -19.13 3.04 -5.21
CA PRO A 533 -19.40 1.69 -4.73
C PRO A 533 -18.13 0.82 -4.74
N GLY A 534 -17.86 0.21 -3.58
CA GLY A 534 -16.78 -0.75 -3.37
C GLY A 534 -16.93 -2.00 -4.23
N ILE A 535 -15.92 -2.87 -4.22
CA ILE A 535 -15.92 -4.11 -5.02
C ILE A 535 -17.08 -5.03 -4.60
N GLY A 536 -17.36 -5.14 -3.29
CA GLY A 536 -18.46 -5.97 -2.77
C GLY A 536 -19.85 -5.54 -3.27
N LEU A 537 -20.15 -4.23 -3.23
CA LEU A 537 -21.42 -3.70 -3.79
C LEU A 537 -21.55 -3.91 -5.30
N ARG A 538 -20.44 -3.93 -6.05
CA ARG A 538 -20.46 -4.24 -7.49
C ARG A 538 -20.75 -5.71 -7.77
N GLN A 539 -20.18 -6.61 -6.97
CA GLN A 539 -20.46 -8.04 -7.07
C GLN A 539 -21.92 -8.36 -6.72
N LEU A 540 -22.48 -7.70 -5.69
CA LEU A 540 -23.90 -7.85 -5.38
C LEU A 540 -24.80 -7.33 -6.51
N ALA A 541 -24.41 -6.26 -7.19
CA ALA A 541 -25.15 -5.71 -8.33
C ALA A 541 -25.14 -6.63 -9.57
N GLU A 542 -24.22 -7.60 -9.65
CA GLU A 542 -24.23 -8.65 -10.69
C GLU A 542 -25.24 -9.77 -10.38
N GLN A 543 -25.61 -9.94 -9.10
CA GLN A 543 -26.50 -11.01 -8.62
C GLN A 543 -27.91 -10.52 -8.28
N GLY A 544 -28.15 -9.21 -8.23
CA GLY A 544 -29.44 -8.63 -7.87
C GLY A 544 -29.47 -7.10 -7.96
N THR A 545 -30.61 -6.53 -7.59
CA THR A 545 -30.78 -5.06 -7.54
C THR A 545 -30.32 -4.55 -6.18
N VAL A 546 -29.31 -3.67 -6.17
CA VAL A 546 -28.75 -3.09 -4.94
C VAL A 546 -29.16 -1.63 -4.82
N GLU A 547 -29.73 -1.28 -3.67
CA GLU A 547 -30.05 0.10 -3.32
C GLU A 547 -29.45 0.47 -1.97
N LEU A 548 -28.91 1.69 -1.89
CA LEU A 548 -28.32 2.23 -0.68
C LEU A 548 -29.01 3.57 -0.38
N ARG A 549 -29.61 3.70 0.80
CA ARG A 549 -30.44 4.84 1.19
C ARG A 549 -30.02 5.38 2.55
N GLU A 550 -30.09 6.69 2.74
CA GLU A 550 -29.95 7.33 4.05
C GLU A 550 -31.31 7.84 4.52
N LEU A 551 -31.75 7.37 5.70
CA LEU A 551 -33.04 7.70 6.29
C LEU A 551 -32.84 8.07 7.77
N GLY A 552 -32.98 9.36 8.09
CA GLY A 552 -33.03 9.82 9.48
C GLY A 552 -31.79 9.50 10.33
N GLY A 553 -30.58 9.58 9.75
CA GLY A 553 -29.33 9.23 10.43
C GLY A 553 -29.03 7.72 10.49
N ARG A 554 -29.73 6.93 9.67
CA ARG A 554 -29.46 5.52 9.42
C ARG A 554 -29.15 5.30 7.94
N VAL A 555 -28.24 4.36 7.68
CA VAL A 555 -27.95 3.86 6.35
C VAL A 555 -28.62 2.50 6.18
N GLU A 556 -29.33 2.33 5.07
CA GLU A 556 -30.01 1.11 4.69
C GLU A 556 -29.42 0.58 3.37
N LEU A 557 -28.95 -0.66 3.39
CA LEU A 557 -28.61 -1.44 2.21
C LEU A 557 -29.76 -2.42 1.94
N ALA A 558 -30.43 -2.28 0.81
CA ALA A 558 -31.45 -3.19 0.33
C ALA A 558 -30.94 -3.92 -0.92
N VAL A 559 -30.95 -5.25 -0.88
CA VAL A 559 -30.56 -6.11 -2.00
C VAL A 559 -31.74 -7.00 -2.36
N VAL A 560 -32.19 -6.93 -3.61
CA VAL A 560 -33.24 -7.79 -4.14
C VAL A 560 -32.60 -8.85 -5.03
N VAL A 561 -32.60 -10.09 -4.57
CA VAL A 561 -32.10 -11.26 -5.29
C VAL A 561 -33.28 -11.93 -6.01
N PRO A 562 -33.25 -12.09 -7.35
CA PRO A 562 -34.37 -12.63 -8.12
C PRO A 562 -34.67 -14.12 -7.87
#